data_AF-A0A9E4LBV1-F1
#
_entry.id   AF-A0A9E4LBV1-F1
#
_cell.length_a   1.000
_cell.length_b   1.000
_cell.length_c   1.000
_cell.angle_alpha   90.00
_cell.angle_beta   90.00
_cell.angle_gamma   90.00
#
_symmetry.space_group_name_H-M   'P 1'
#
loop_
_entity.id
_entity.type
_entity.pdbx_description
1 polymer ?
#
loop_
_entity_poly.entity_id
_entity_poly.type
_entity_poly.pdbx_seq_one_letter_code
_entity_poly.pdbx_strand_id
1 'polypeptide(L)'
;MAIRRSGARTSAVKNTFRVWQFVRIMVRLEETVKTRGRSPRDRLYREWRASWDEVDRALTRLGESDADAFADLMMDHDVVLPCSEDQKGQLGQVIDEVVAELSKAIAAREGSTEQLRHLRFERTELVKLRKRIVPASKSRK
;
A
#
# COMPACT_ATOMS: atom_id res chain seq x y z
N MET A 1 -8.23 -42.95 -12.87
CA MET A 1 -7.49 -41.73 -13.25
C MET A 1 -8.43 -40.55 -13.09
N ALA A 2 -8.46 -39.85 -11.95
CA ALA A 2 -7.52 -38.79 -11.51
C ALA A 2 -7.49 -37.64 -12.56
N ILE A 3 -7.82 -36.37 -12.31
CA ILE A 3 -7.82 -35.55 -11.08
C ILE A 3 -8.86 -34.42 -11.25
N ARG A 4 -9.77 -34.25 -10.29
CA ARG A 4 -10.52 -33.00 -10.11
C ARG A 4 -9.54 -31.92 -9.68
N ARG A 5 -9.19 -30.97 -10.56
CA ARG A 5 -8.64 -29.68 -10.12
C ARG A 5 -9.82 -28.72 -9.93
N SER A 6 -10.36 -28.73 -8.72
CA SER A 6 -11.16 -27.63 -8.21
C SER A 6 -10.29 -26.37 -8.28
N GLY A 7 -10.43 -25.59 -9.34
CA GLY A 7 -9.94 -24.23 -9.38
C GLY A 7 -10.73 -23.45 -8.34
N ALA A 8 -10.16 -23.31 -7.14
CA ALA A 8 -10.66 -22.35 -6.17
C ALA A 8 -10.67 -20.99 -6.89
N ARG A 9 -11.86 -20.50 -7.24
CA ARG A 9 -12.06 -19.09 -7.54
C ARG A 9 -11.78 -18.38 -6.22
N THR A 10 -10.52 -18.01 -5.99
CA THR A 10 -10.14 -17.10 -4.92
C THR A 10 -10.87 -15.81 -5.21
N SER A 11 -12.00 -15.59 -4.56
CA SER A 11 -12.77 -14.36 -4.71
C SER A 11 -11.90 -13.22 -4.21
N ALA A 12 -11.34 -12.42 -5.13
CA ALA A 12 -10.56 -11.26 -4.77
C ALA A 12 -11.47 -10.29 -4.00
N VAL A 13 -11.04 -9.90 -2.80
CA VAL A 13 -11.75 -8.91 -1.99
C VAL A 13 -11.29 -7.54 -2.45
N LYS A 14 -12.23 -6.63 -2.71
CA LYS A 14 -11.89 -5.23 -3.01
C LYS A 14 -11.45 -4.53 -1.72
N ASN A 15 -10.28 -3.94 -1.74
CA ASN A 15 -9.76 -3.11 -0.65
C ASN A 15 -9.68 -1.66 -1.13
N THR A 16 -10.10 -0.76 -0.25
CA THR A 16 -10.04 0.68 -0.48
C THR A 16 -8.83 1.27 0.24
N PHE A 17 -8.12 2.16 -0.43
CA PHE A 17 -6.95 2.87 0.08
C PHE A 17 -7.11 4.35 -0.19
N ARG A 18 -6.72 5.21 0.74
CA ARG A 18 -6.49 6.62 0.36
C ARG A 18 -5.35 6.67 -0.65
N VAL A 19 -5.38 7.61 -1.59
CA VAL A 19 -4.33 7.72 -2.62
C VAL A 19 -2.94 7.79 -1.99
N TRP A 20 -2.73 8.60 -0.95
CA TRP A 20 -1.42 8.67 -0.29
C TRP A 20 -0.96 7.33 0.32
N GLN A 21 -1.90 6.50 0.83
CA GLN A 21 -1.60 5.16 1.35
C GLN A 21 -1.18 4.23 0.22
N PHE A 22 -1.91 4.28 -0.90
CA PHE A 22 -1.61 3.50 -2.09
C PHE A 22 -0.22 3.87 -2.65
N VAL A 23 0.10 5.16 -2.73
CA VAL A 23 1.41 5.66 -3.17
C VAL A 23 2.53 5.10 -2.28
N ARG A 24 2.43 5.23 -0.95
CA ARG A 24 3.45 4.69 -0.03
C ARG A 24 3.69 3.19 -0.23
N ILE A 25 2.63 2.42 -0.43
CA ILE A 25 2.70 0.97 -0.66
C ILE A 25 3.36 0.66 -2.02
N MET A 26 2.96 1.36 -3.08
CA MET A 26 3.49 1.13 -4.43
C MET A 26 4.95 1.54 -4.56
N VAL A 27 5.37 2.63 -3.94
CA VAL A 27 6.78 3.04 -3.88
C VAL A 27 7.62 1.94 -3.23
N ARG A 28 7.20 1.44 -2.07
CA ARG A 28 7.93 0.35 -1.39
C ARG A 28 7.98 -0.94 -2.21
N LEU A 29 6.87 -1.30 -2.87
CA LEU A 29 6.83 -2.44 -3.76
C LEU A 29 7.79 -2.26 -4.94
N GLU A 30 7.83 -1.08 -5.55
CA GLU A 30 8.72 -0.76 -6.65
C GLU A 30 10.20 -0.82 -6.22
N GLU A 31 10.55 -0.24 -5.07
CA GLU A 31 11.90 -0.32 -4.49
C GLU A 31 12.34 -1.77 -4.26
N THR A 32 11.43 -2.62 -3.78
CA THR A 32 11.69 -4.04 -3.56
C THR A 32 12.02 -4.74 -4.89
N VAL A 33 11.25 -4.47 -5.94
CA VAL A 33 11.48 -5.01 -7.29
C VAL A 33 12.80 -4.50 -7.89
N LYS A 34 13.09 -3.20 -7.72
CA LYS A 34 14.33 -2.58 -8.20
C LYS A 34 15.57 -3.18 -7.52
N THR A 35 15.48 -3.46 -6.22
CA THR A 35 16.62 -3.97 -5.41
C THR A 35 16.87 -5.46 -5.63
N ARG A 36 15.82 -6.28 -5.71
CA ARG A 36 15.94 -7.76 -5.76
C ARG A 36 15.86 -8.34 -7.17
N GLY A 37 15.50 -7.52 -8.16
CA GLY A 37 15.12 -7.98 -9.50
C GLY A 37 13.71 -8.55 -9.54
N ARG A 38 13.12 -8.64 -10.74
CA ARG A 38 11.75 -9.15 -10.92
C ARG A 38 11.64 -10.61 -10.48
N SER A 39 10.74 -10.87 -9.54
CA SER A 39 10.39 -12.19 -9.04
C SER A 39 8.94 -12.54 -9.37
N PRO A 40 8.59 -13.83 -9.56
CA PRO A 40 7.20 -14.29 -9.56
C PRO A 40 6.43 -13.90 -8.28
N ARG A 41 7.16 -13.62 -7.19
CA ARG A 41 6.59 -13.14 -5.91
C ARG A 41 6.14 -11.68 -5.94
N ASP A 42 6.47 -10.90 -6.97
CA ASP A 42 6.06 -9.49 -7.12
C ASP A 42 4.68 -9.36 -7.76
N ARG A 43 3.81 -10.34 -7.49
CA ARG A 43 2.50 -10.46 -8.11
C ARG A 43 1.60 -9.27 -7.78
N LEU A 44 1.62 -8.83 -6.52
CA LEU A 44 0.85 -7.66 -6.07
C LEU A 44 1.21 -6.40 -6.86
N TYR A 45 2.50 -6.10 -6.95
CA TYR A 45 3.01 -4.96 -7.70
C TYR A 45 2.63 -5.00 -9.18
N ARG A 46 2.80 -6.17 -9.81
CA ARG A 46 2.43 -6.36 -11.23
C ARG A 46 0.94 -6.16 -11.47
N GLU A 47 0.08 -6.71 -10.62
CA GLU A 47 -1.37 -6.60 -10.78
C GLU A 47 -1.87 -5.19 -10.52
N TRP A 48 -1.22 -4.43 -9.63
CA TRP A 48 -1.59 -3.05 -9.32
C TRP A 48 -0.88 -2.01 -10.20
N ARG A 49 0.02 -2.43 -11.10
CA ARG A 49 0.85 -1.54 -11.91
C ARG A 49 0.02 -0.59 -12.78
N ALA A 50 -1.06 -1.06 -13.38
CA ALA A 50 -1.90 -0.21 -14.23
C ALA A 50 -2.52 0.95 -13.45
N SER A 51 -3.11 0.68 -12.28
CA SER A 51 -3.66 1.71 -11.40
C SER A 51 -2.59 2.61 -10.80
N TRP A 52 -1.39 2.07 -10.55
CA TRP A 52 -0.24 2.85 -10.13
C TRP A 52 0.19 3.86 -11.20
N ASP A 53 0.37 3.42 -12.45
CA ASP A 53 0.76 4.31 -13.54
C ASP A 53 -0.30 5.40 -13.80
N GLU A 54 -1.58 5.12 -13.58
CA GLU A 54 -2.66 6.11 -13.68
C GLU A 54 -2.56 7.18 -12.58
N VAL A 55 -2.45 6.75 -11.31
CA VAL A 55 -2.32 7.64 -10.15
C VAL A 55 -1.02 8.46 -10.23
N ASP A 56 0.10 7.83 -10.57
CA ASP A 56 1.41 8.46 -10.68
C ASP A 56 1.44 9.56 -11.75
N ARG A 57 0.84 9.31 -12.92
CA ARG A 57 0.68 10.33 -13.97
C ARG A 57 -0.22 11.48 -13.53
N ALA A 58 -1.33 11.18 -12.84
CA ALA A 58 -2.23 12.22 -12.34
C ALA A 58 -1.51 13.11 -11.31
N LEU A 59 -0.79 12.51 -10.36
CA LEU A 59 -0.01 13.21 -9.36
C LEU A 59 1.14 14.02 -9.96
N THR A 60 1.85 13.48 -10.96
CA THR A 60 2.94 14.21 -11.64
C THR A 60 2.39 15.45 -12.33
N ARG A 61 1.30 15.32 -13.09
CA ARG A 61 0.67 16.45 -13.78
C ARG A 61 0.19 17.52 -12.80
N LEU A 62 -0.47 17.11 -11.70
CA LEU A 62 -0.96 18.06 -10.69
C LEU A 62 0.19 18.71 -9.92
N GLY A 63 1.24 17.96 -9.59
CA GLY A 63 2.40 18.50 -8.88
C GLY A 63 3.12 19.62 -9.62
N GLU A 64 3.01 19.68 -10.94
CA GLU A 64 3.58 20.74 -11.78
C GLU A 64 2.66 21.96 -11.96
N SER A 65 1.35 21.80 -11.75
CA SER A 65 0.35 22.78 -12.22
C SER A 65 -0.66 23.24 -11.17
N ASP A 66 -0.94 22.43 -10.14
CA ASP A 66 -1.99 22.68 -9.16
C ASP A 66 -1.71 21.93 -7.84
N ALA A 67 -1.13 22.65 -6.88
CA ALA A 67 -0.76 22.10 -5.57
C ALA A 67 -1.98 21.74 -4.71
N ASP A 68 -3.10 22.47 -4.85
CA ASP A 68 -4.31 22.23 -4.07
C ASP A 68 -5.00 20.96 -4.57
N ALA A 69 -5.20 20.83 -5.89
CA ALA A 69 -5.75 19.62 -6.48
C ALA A 69 -4.84 18.39 -6.26
N PHE A 70 -3.52 18.58 -6.18
CA PHE A 70 -2.59 17.52 -5.78
C PHE A 70 -2.88 17.05 -4.34
N ALA A 71 -3.03 17.99 -3.40
CA ALA A 71 -3.32 17.67 -2.01
C ALA A 71 -4.67 16.97 -1.86
N ASP A 72 -5.70 17.47 -2.55
CA ASP A 72 -7.04 16.86 -2.60
C ASP A 72 -6.97 15.43 -3.13
N LEU A 73 -6.29 15.21 -4.26
CA LEU A 73 -6.11 13.86 -4.81
C LEU A 73 -5.42 12.94 -3.81
N MET A 74 -4.37 13.40 -3.13
CA MET A 74 -3.65 12.61 -2.15
C MET A 74 -4.49 12.25 -0.92
N MET A 75 -5.27 13.20 -0.40
CA MET A 75 -5.89 13.11 0.92
C MET A 75 -7.34 12.64 0.89
N ASP A 76 -8.10 13.03 -0.14
CA ASP A 76 -9.56 12.87 -0.16
C ASP A 76 -10.07 11.86 -1.17
N HIS A 77 -9.22 11.38 -2.08
CA HIS A 77 -9.57 10.34 -3.03
C HIS A 77 -9.14 8.94 -2.56
N ASP A 78 -9.90 7.96 -3.05
CA ASP A 78 -9.71 6.54 -2.76
C ASP A 78 -9.36 5.77 -4.04
N VAL A 79 -8.47 4.79 -3.89
CA VAL A 79 -8.14 3.77 -4.88
C VAL A 79 -8.73 2.44 -4.41
N VAL A 80 -9.49 1.77 -5.26
CA VAL A 80 -10.14 0.49 -4.95
C VAL A 80 -9.50 -0.62 -5.77
N LEU A 81 -8.82 -1.56 -5.10
CA LEU A 81 -8.06 -2.61 -5.77
C LEU A 81 -8.49 -4.01 -5.31
N PRO A 82 -8.53 -4.98 -6.24
CA PRO A 82 -8.66 -6.38 -5.86
C PRO A 82 -7.39 -6.83 -5.11
N CYS A 83 -7.61 -7.59 -4.03
CA CYS A 83 -6.56 -8.29 -3.32
C CYS A 83 -7.07 -9.68 -2.93
N SER A 84 -6.39 -10.72 -3.40
CA SER A 84 -6.69 -12.10 -3.02
C SER A 84 -6.15 -12.43 -1.63
N GLU A 85 -6.65 -13.50 -1.00
CA GLU A 85 -6.21 -13.89 0.35
C GLU A 85 -4.70 -14.18 0.41
N ASP A 86 -4.10 -14.76 -0.64
CA ASP A 86 -2.65 -14.98 -0.75
C ASP A 86 -1.85 -13.68 -0.85
N GLN A 87 -2.44 -12.62 -1.40
CA GLN A 87 -1.81 -11.30 -1.50
C GLN A 87 -1.90 -10.49 -0.20
N LYS A 88 -2.91 -10.74 0.65
CA LYS A 88 -3.06 -10.00 1.92
C LYS A 88 -1.85 -10.16 2.84
N GLY A 89 -1.21 -11.32 2.84
CA GLY A 89 0.03 -11.55 3.60
C GLY A 89 1.16 -10.64 3.11
N GLN A 90 1.40 -10.61 1.80
CA GLN A 90 2.39 -9.73 1.17
C GLN A 90 2.08 -8.26 1.42
N LEU A 91 0.83 -7.85 1.21
CA LEU A 91 0.36 -6.48 1.44
C LEU A 91 0.55 -6.07 2.90
N GLY A 92 0.20 -6.94 3.84
CA GLY A 92 0.41 -6.72 5.26
C GLY A 92 1.89 -6.50 5.60
N GLN A 93 2.77 -7.36 5.06
CA GLN A 93 4.22 -7.22 5.24
C GLN A 93 4.73 -5.87 4.70
N VAL A 94 4.32 -5.47 3.50
CA VAL A 94 4.75 -4.19 2.90
C VAL A 94 4.30 -3.02 3.76
N ILE A 95 3.06 -3.04 4.27
CA ILE A 95 2.57 -1.98 5.16
C ILE A 95 3.38 -1.96 6.47
N ASP A 96 3.70 -3.13 7.04
CA ASP A 96 4.52 -3.23 8.26
C ASP A 96 5.93 -2.65 8.03
N GLU A 97 6.52 -2.90 6.86
CA GLU A 97 7.82 -2.35 6.47
C GLU A 97 7.80 -0.81 6.33
N VAL A 98 6.76 -0.25 5.72
CA VAL A 98 6.57 1.21 5.61
C VAL A 98 6.35 1.82 7.00
N VAL A 99 5.53 1.21 7.84
CA VAL A 99 5.31 1.68 9.23
C VAL A 99 6.61 1.66 10.04
N ALA A 100 7.45 0.65 9.82
CA ALA A 100 8.76 0.56 10.48
C ALA A 100 9.70 1.68 10.01
N GLU A 101 9.72 2.00 8.71
CA GLU A 101 10.49 3.13 8.17
C GLU A 101 10.03 4.47 8.77
N LEU A 102 8.72 4.74 8.76
CA LEU A 102 8.17 5.96 9.36
C LEU A 102 8.51 6.06 10.85
N SER A 103 8.44 4.93 11.57
CA SER A 103 8.79 4.88 12.99
C SER A 103 10.26 5.20 13.24
N LYS A 104 11.17 4.77 12.35
CA LYS A 104 12.60 5.11 12.42
C LYS A 104 12.83 6.61 12.18
N ALA A 105 12.23 7.18 11.12
CA ALA A 105 12.36 8.62 10.83
C ALA A 105 11.83 9.48 11.99
N ILE A 106 10.69 9.10 12.59
CA ILE A 106 10.13 9.79 13.77
C ILE A 106 11.09 9.71 14.97
N ALA A 107 11.68 8.54 15.22
CA ALA A 107 12.60 8.32 16.34
C ALA A 107 13.91 9.10 16.16
N ALA A 108 14.41 9.18 14.92
CA ALA A 108 15.58 9.96 14.55
C ALA A 108 15.35 11.48 14.60
N ARG A 109 14.09 11.93 14.79
CA ARG A 109 13.68 13.34 14.75
C ARG A 109 14.11 14.04 13.46
N GLU A 110 14.03 13.31 12.35
CA GLU A 110 14.34 13.86 11.03
C GLU A 110 13.30 14.92 10.65
N GLY A 111 13.74 16.17 10.54
CA GLY A 111 12.93 17.28 10.09
C GLY A 111 12.33 18.16 11.19
N SER A 112 11.44 19.06 10.77
CA SER A 112 10.75 20.01 11.65
C SER A 112 9.67 19.32 12.50
N THR A 113 9.20 20.01 13.56
CA THR A 113 8.08 19.54 14.38
C THR A 113 6.82 19.24 13.56
N GLU A 114 6.57 20.00 12.50
CA GLU A 114 5.44 19.82 11.60
C GLU A 114 5.60 18.54 10.75
N GLN A 115 6.78 18.35 10.16
CA GLN A 115 7.09 17.12 9.43
C GLN A 115 6.92 15.87 10.32
N LEU A 116 7.39 15.94 11.57
CA LEU A 116 7.21 14.85 12.53
C LEU A 116 5.73 14.61 12.88
N ARG A 117 4.86 15.63 12.87
CA ARG A 117 3.42 15.45 13.05
C ARG A 117 2.80 14.72 11.86
N HIS A 118 3.18 15.08 10.63
CA HIS A 118 2.72 14.40 9.42
C HIS A 118 3.15 12.93 9.40
N LEU A 119 4.42 12.63 9.69
CA LEU A 119 4.90 11.25 9.76
C LEU A 119 4.15 10.41 10.82
N ARG A 120 3.84 11.00 11.98
CA ARG A 120 3.04 10.32 13.02
C ARG A 120 1.61 10.04 12.57
N PHE A 121 1.01 10.97 11.84
CA PHE A 121 -0.31 10.79 11.24
C PHE A 121 -0.29 9.64 10.23
N GLU A 122 0.62 9.68 9.26
CA GLU A 122 0.76 8.63 8.24
C GLU A 122 0.97 7.25 8.87
N ARG A 123 1.89 7.15 9.84
CA ARG A 123 2.16 5.91 10.57
C ARG A 123 0.89 5.38 11.24
N THR A 124 0.11 6.25 11.88
CA THR A 124 -1.11 5.86 12.59
C THR A 124 -2.17 5.33 11.62
N GLU A 125 -2.37 6.01 10.50
CA GLU A 125 -3.33 5.60 9.48
C GLU A 125 -2.92 4.29 8.78
N LEU A 126 -1.63 4.10 8.49
CA LEU A 126 -1.13 2.83 7.94
C LEU A 126 -1.28 1.66 8.92
N VAL A 127 -1.12 1.89 10.23
CA VAL A 127 -1.42 0.86 11.25
C VAL A 127 -2.91 0.51 11.26
N LYS A 128 -3.81 1.47 11.07
CA LYS A 128 -5.25 1.20 10.95
C LYS A 128 -5.55 0.40 9.68
N LEU A 129 -4.96 0.79 8.55
CA LEU A 129 -5.07 0.08 7.28
C LEU A 129 -4.60 -1.37 7.42
N ARG A 130 -3.46 -1.59 8.07
CA ARG A 130 -2.88 -2.92 8.32
C ARG A 130 -3.84 -3.86 9.06
N LYS A 131 -4.48 -3.35 10.12
CA LYS A 131 -5.46 -4.09 10.92
C LYS A 131 -6.73 -4.41 10.16
N ARG A 132 -7.14 -3.52 9.24
CA ARG A 132 -8.30 -3.73 8.37
C ARG A 132 -8.05 -4.84 7.35
N ILE A 133 -6.85 -4.88 6.75
CA ILE A 133 -6.51 -5.82 5.68
C ILE A 133 -6.23 -7.22 6.21
N VAL A 134 -5.41 -7.34 7.25
CA VAL A 134 -5.15 -8.62 7.92
C VAL A 134 -5.56 -8.47 9.38
N PRO A 135 -6.82 -8.80 9.70
CA PRO A 135 -7.28 -8.79 11.08
C PRO A 135 -6.47 -9.81 11.87
N ALA A 136 -6.16 -9.48 13.13
CA ALA A 136 -5.58 -10.46 14.05
C ALA A 136 -6.52 -11.67 14.09
N SER A 137 -6.01 -12.84 13.71
CA SER A 137 -6.74 -14.09 13.79
C SER A 137 -7.33 -14.20 15.20
N LYS A 138 -8.65 -14.22 15.33
CA LYS A 138 -9.28 -14.48 16.63
C LYS A 138 -8.77 -15.83 17.10
N SER A 139 -7.95 -15.85 18.16
CA SER A 139 -7.64 -17.08 18.87
C SER A 139 -8.97 -17.73 19.24
N ARG A 140 -9.32 -18.82 18.57
CA ARG A 140 -10.42 -19.68 19.00
C ARG A 140 -9.99 -20.23 20.36
N LYS A 141 -10.60 -19.72 21.43
CA LYS A 141 -10.62 -20.40 22.72
C LYS A 141 -11.47 -21.65 22.59
#